data_AF-A0A920ASC6-F1
#
_entry.id   AF-A0A920ASC6-F1
#
_cell.length_a   1.000
_cell.length_b   1.000
_cell.length_c   1.000
_cell.angle_alpha   90.00
_cell.angle_beta   90.00
_cell.angle_gamma   90.00
#
_symmetry.space_group_name_H-M   'P 1'
#
loop_
_entity.id
_entity.type
_entity.pdbx_description
1 polymer ?
#
loop_
_entity_poly.entity_id
_entity_poly.type
_entity_poly.pdbx_seq_one_letter_code
_entity_poly.pdbx_strand_id
1 'polypeptide(L)'
;MIFSMYFNKFLVRLFGSDIKDLTSGFIIGKKTLFSKSNFEKSNYGEYFVYLVADLLKNKVNIKEIGYICETRIHGESKTASNLFQLISRGIPYIKAAYNCRGAF
;
A
#
# COMPACT_ATOMS: atom_id res chain seq x y z
N MET A 1 10.52 -1.48 11.42
CA MET A 1 9.11 -1.69 11.78
C MET A 1 8.42 -0.40 12.20
N ILE A 2 8.91 0.32 13.23
CA ILE A 2 8.31 1.57 13.74
C ILE A 2 8.06 2.63 12.66
N PHE A 3 9.07 2.96 11.84
CA PHE A 3 8.91 3.94 10.75
C PHE A 3 7.76 3.56 9.80
N SER A 4 7.67 2.28 9.42
CA SER A 4 6.62 1.79 8.54
C SER A 4 5.23 1.97 9.15
N MET A 5 5.09 1.78 10.46
CA MET A 5 3.80 2.00 11.15
C MET A 5 3.39 3.48 11.12
N TYR A 6 4.32 4.40 11.38
CA TYR A 6 4.04 5.84 11.31
C TYR A 6 3.76 6.30 9.88
N PHE A 7 4.54 5.80 8.93
CA PHE A 7 4.35 6.10 7.51
C PHE A 7 2.98 5.62 7.02
N ASN A 8 2.57 4.39 7.38
CA ASN A 8 1.24 3.88 7.07
C ASN A 8 0.14 4.75 7.71
N LYS A 9 0.25 5.09 8.99
CA LYS A 9 -0.72 5.98 9.66
C LYS A 9 -0.86 7.34 8.96
N PHE A 10 0.26 7.89 8.50
CA PHE A 10 0.28 9.12 7.70
C PHE A 10 -0.45 8.93 6.36
N LEU A 11 -0.14 7.86 5.63
CA LEU A 11 -0.79 7.55 4.35
C LEU A 11 -2.30 7.31 4.49
N VAL A 12 -2.74 6.57 5.50
CA VAL A 12 -4.16 6.33 5.78
C VAL A 12 -4.91 7.64 5.99
N ARG A 13 -4.34 8.54 6.80
CA ARG A 13 -4.93 9.88 7.01
C ARG A 13 -4.95 10.72 5.72
N LEU A 14 -3.92 10.62 4.88
CA LEU A 14 -3.86 11.33 3.60
C LEU A 14 -4.89 10.78 2.60
N PHE A 15 -5.02 9.46 2.54
CA PHE A 15 -5.92 8.74 1.63
C PHE A 15 -7.39 8.97 1.97
N GLY A 16 -7.72 9.03 3.26
CA GLY A 16 -9.05 9.43 3.74
C GLY A 16 -10.11 8.33 3.66
N SER A 17 -9.73 7.06 3.80
CA SER A 17 -10.65 5.92 3.89
C SER A 17 -10.56 5.22 5.25
N ASP A 18 -11.49 4.30 5.52
CA ASP A 18 -11.48 3.46 6.73
C ASP A 18 -10.46 2.30 6.70
N ILE A 19 -9.74 2.10 5.60
CA ILE A 19 -8.66 1.11 5.48
C ILE A 19 -7.49 1.48 6.38
N LYS A 20 -7.01 0.53 7.17
CA LYS A 20 -5.99 0.74 8.21
C LYS A 20 -4.57 0.38 7.74
N ASP A 21 -4.41 -0.44 6.71
CA ASP A 21 -3.10 -0.77 6.15
C ASP A 21 -3.02 -0.58 4.63
N LEU A 22 -2.50 0.59 4.23
CA LEU A 22 -2.25 0.94 2.81
C LEU A 22 -0.85 0.57 2.35
N THR A 23 -0.01 0.06 3.25
CA THR A 23 1.38 -0.35 2.96
C THR A 23 1.57 -1.86 2.92
N SER A 24 0.49 -2.62 3.12
CA SER A 24 0.49 -4.07 3.03
C SER A 24 0.95 -4.54 1.65
N GLY A 25 1.58 -5.71 1.62
CA GLY A 25 1.88 -6.46 0.39
C GLY A 25 0.95 -7.66 0.19
N PHE A 26 -0.04 -7.85 1.06
CA PHE A 26 -0.87 -9.05 1.12
C PHE A 26 -2.35 -8.71 0.96
N ILE A 27 -2.98 -9.38 -0.01
CA ILE A 27 -4.42 -9.32 -0.25
C ILE A 27 -4.85 -10.63 -0.93
N ILE A 28 -6.07 -11.08 -0.64
CA ILE A 28 -6.69 -12.24 -1.27
C ILE A 28 -8.05 -11.81 -1.79
N GLY A 29 -8.39 -12.23 -3.01
CA GLY A 29 -9.67 -11.88 -3.63
C GLY A 29 -9.88 -12.61 -4.95
N LYS A 30 -11.08 -12.52 -5.50
CA LYS A 30 -11.39 -13.05 -6.83
C LYS A 30 -10.57 -12.31 -7.87
N LYS A 31 -9.96 -13.04 -8.81
CA LYS A 31 -9.14 -12.47 -9.91
C LYS A 31 -9.87 -11.36 -10.68
N THR A 32 -11.19 -11.50 -10.86
CA THR A 32 -12.03 -10.53 -11.58
C THR A 32 -12.11 -9.16 -10.90
N LEU A 33 -11.77 -9.06 -9.62
CA LEU A 33 -11.75 -7.79 -8.86
C LEU A 33 -10.42 -7.06 -9.00
N PHE A 34 -9.40 -7.67 -9.60
CA PHE A 34 -8.07 -7.09 -9.72
C PHE A 34 -7.81 -6.64 -11.15
N SER A 35 -7.88 -5.33 -11.36
CA SER A 35 -7.51 -4.72 -12.64
C SER A 35 -5.99 -4.71 -12.84
N LYS A 36 -5.54 -5.18 -14.01
CA LYS A 36 -4.12 -5.13 -14.42
C LYS A 36 -3.56 -3.71 -14.41
N SER A 37 -4.38 -2.71 -14.70
CA SER A 37 -3.97 -1.30 -14.76
C SER A 37 -3.46 -0.77 -13.42
N ASN A 38 -3.90 -1.31 -12.29
CA ASN A 38 -3.40 -0.91 -10.96
C ASN A 38 -1.92 -1.27 -10.77
N PHE A 39 -1.46 -2.33 -11.42
CA PHE A 39 -0.08 -2.80 -11.36
C PHE A 39 0.79 -2.11 -12.41
N GLU A 40 0.29 -1.96 -13.65
CA GLU A 40 1.07 -1.37 -14.76
C GLU A 40 1.42 0.11 -14.54
N LYS A 41 0.58 0.86 -13.82
CA LYS A 41 0.84 2.28 -13.49
C LYS A 41 1.75 2.49 -12.28
N SER A 42 2.29 1.41 -11.74
CA SER A 42 3.04 1.40 -10.48
C SER A 42 4.45 0.87 -10.69
N ASN A 43 5.42 1.44 -9.97
CA ASN A 43 6.84 1.11 -10.09
C ASN A 43 7.34 0.22 -8.94
N TYR A 44 6.69 0.26 -7.77
CA TYR A 44 7.12 -0.52 -6.61
C TYR A 44 5.94 -1.13 -5.86
N GLY A 45 5.60 -0.60 -4.68
CA GLY A 45 4.56 -1.12 -3.80
C GLY A 45 3.36 -0.18 -3.66
N GLU A 46 3.45 1.02 -4.23
CA GLU A 46 2.32 1.96 -4.34
C GLU A 46 1.17 1.40 -5.18
N TYR A 47 1.39 0.31 -5.94
CA TYR A 47 0.32 -0.44 -6.59
C TYR A 47 -0.78 -0.84 -5.61
N PHE A 48 -0.41 -1.13 -4.34
CA PHE A 48 -1.37 -1.56 -3.35
C PHE A 48 -2.35 -0.45 -3.01
N VAL A 49 -1.89 0.80 -2.95
CA VAL A 49 -2.74 1.98 -2.73
C VAL A 49 -3.74 2.13 -3.89
N TYR A 50 -3.26 2.00 -5.13
CA TYR A 50 -4.12 2.05 -6.30
C TYR A 50 -5.13 0.91 -6.36
N LEU A 51 -4.70 -0.30 -5.97
CA LEU A 51 -5.55 -1.48 -5.90
C LEU A 51 -6.68 -1.29 -4.88
N VAL A 52 -6.35 -0.82 -3.68
CA VAL A 52 -7.35 -0.52 -2.63
C VAL A 52 -8.32 0.57 -3.10
N ALA A 53 -7.81 1.65 -3.71
CA ALA A 53 -8.66 2.71 -4.24
C ALA A 53 -9.65 2.20 -5.30
N ASP A 54 -9.19 1.33 -6.20
CA ASP A 54 -10.04 0.72 -7.23
C ASP A 54 -11.10 -0.20 -6.62
N LEU A 55 -10.75 -1.00 -5.61
CA LEU A 55 -11.70 -1.85 -4.89
C LEU A 55 -12.77 -1.02 -4.16
N LEU A 56 -12.36 0.07 -3.48
CA LEU A 56 -13.29 0.99 -2.81
C LEU A 56 -14.22 1.68 -3.80
N LYS A 57 -13.68 2.18 -4.92
CA LYS A 57 -14.46 2.82 -5.99
C LYS A 57 -15.51 1.87 -6.57
N ASN A 58 -15.18 0.59 -6.70
CA ASN A 58 -16.10 -0.46 -7.14
C ASN A 58 -17.01 -0.99 -6.01
N LYS A 59 -17.02 -0.35 -4.83
CA LYS A 59 -17.83 -0.72 -3.66
C LYS A 59 -17.65 -2.19 -3.23
N VAL A 60 -16.44 -2.72 -3.43
CA VAL A 60 -16.10 -4.06 -2.99
C VAL A 60 -16.02 -4.07 -1.46
N ASN A 61 -16.64 -5.07 -0.83
CA ASN A 61 -16.55 -5.25 0.62
C ASN A 61 -15.15 -5.75 1.00
N ILE A 62 -14.39 -4.95 1.75
CA ILE A 62 -13.03 -5.25 2.19
C ILE A 62 -13.04 -5.61 3.69
N LYS A 63 -12.38 -6.70 4.06
CA LYS A 63 -12.17 -7.10 5.46
C LYS A 63 -10.67 -7.17 5.75
N GLU A 64 -10.21 -6.41 6.75
CA GLU A 64 -8.81 -6.43 7.19
C GLU A 64 -8.61 -7.51 8.24
N ILE A 65 -7.62 -8.39 8.02
CA ILE A 65 -7.24 -9.47 8.92
C ILE A 65 -5.87 -9.14 9.50
N GLY A 66 -5.79 -9.06 10.83
CA GLY A 66 -4.53 -8.85 11.53
C GLY A 66 -3.58 -10.04 11.35
N TYR A 67 -2.31 -9.76 11.12
CA TYR A 67 -1.25 -10.76 11.04
C TYR A 67 0.03 -10.26 11.70
N ILE A 68 0.94 -11.17 12.04
CA ILE A 68 2.26 -10.83 12.57
C ILE A 68 3.24 -10.78 11.40
N CYS A 69 3.80 -9.61 11.13
CA CYS A 69 4.83 -9.43 10.12
C CYS A 69 6.19 -9.82 10.72
N GLU A 70 6.61 -11.06 10.47
CA GLU A 70 7.88 -11.59 10.95
C GLU A 70 9.08 -11.00 10.21
N THR A 71 10.24 -11.02 10.85
CA THR A 71 11.50 -10.65 10.21
C THR A 71 11.89 -11.67 9.16
N ARG A 72 12.34 -11.19 8.00
CA ARG A 72 12.88 -12.03 6.93
C ARG A 72 14.00 -12.93 7.47
N ILE A 73 13.83 -14.25 7.34
CA ILE A 73 14.75 -15.25 7.88
C ILE A 73 16.01 -15.39 7.00
N HIS A 74 15.88 -15.26 5.67
CA HIS A 74 16.98 -15.45 4.72
C HIS A 74 17.01 -14.40 3.59
N GLY A 75 18.23 -14.03 3.18
CA GLY A 75 18.51 -13.08 2.09
C GLY A 75 18.53 -11.62 2.54
N GLU A 76 19.28 -10.78 1.82
CA GLU A 76 19.38 -9.35 2.13
C GLU A 76 18.11 -8.59 1.74
N SER A 77 17.71 -7.68 2.62
CA SER A 77 16.60 -6.76 2.36
C SER A 77 16.98 -5.81 1.23
N LYS A 78 16.18 -5.79 0.17
CA LYS A 78 16.24 -4.75 -0.86
C LYS A 78 15.79 -3.38 -0.33
N THR A 79 15.27 -3.31 0.90
CA THR A 79 14.76 -2.11 1.54
C THR A 79 15.89 -1.41 2.28
N ALA A 80 16.56 -0.51 1.55
CA ALA A 80 17.37 0.62 2.02
C ALA A 80 18.48 0.32 3.02
N SER A 81 19.72 0.29 2.51
CA SER A 81 20.94 0.50 3.29
C SER A 81 21.03 1.92 3.87
N ASN A 82 20.33 2.92 3.29
CA ASN A 82 20.45 4.34 3.64
C ASN A 82 19.09 5.09 3.70
N LEU A 83 18.94 6.08 4.60
CA LEU A 83 17.71 6.88 4.83
C LEU A 83 17.15 7.56 3.57
N PHE A 84 18.00 8.03 2.65
CA PHE A 84 17.56 8.64 1.39
C PHE A 84 16.77 7.68 0.49
N GLN A 85 17.16 6.40 0.47
CA GLN A 85 16.47 5.41 -0.34
C GLN A 85 15.08 5.09 0.25
N LEU A 86 14.95 5.15 1.57
CA LEU A 86 13.66 5.00 2.26
C LEU A 86 12.69 6.12 1.88
N ILE A 87 13.17 7.38 1.89
CA ILE A 87 12.36 8.55 1.50
C ILE A 87 11.97 8.47 0.02
N SER A 88 12.93 8.21 -0.87
CA SER A 88 12.69 8.08 -2.31
C SER A 88 11.61 7.03 -2.62
N ARG A 89 11.62 5.90 -1.91
CA ARG A 89 10.60 4.85 -2.07
C ARG A 89 9.25 5.18 -1.43
N GLY A 90 9.21 6.10 -0.45
CA GLY A 90 7.97 6.59 0.14
C GLY A 90 7.20 7.55 -0.76
N ILE A 91 7.90 8.37 -1.57
CA ILE A 91 7.27 9.38 -2.44
C ILE A 91 6.19 8.79 -3.37
N PRO A 92 6.40 7.65 -4.07
CA PRO A 92 5.36 7.02 -4.88
C PRO A 92 4.07 6.70 -4.12
N TYR A 93 4.16 6.23 -2.87
CA TYR A 93 2.99 5.95 -2.04
C TYR A 93 2.24 7.23 -1.69
N ILE A 94 2.95 8.30 -1.35
CA ILE A 94 2.33 9.60 -1.03
C ILE A 94 1.59 10.13 -2.25
N LYS A 95 2.21 10.08 -3.44
CA LYS A 95 1.58 10.48 -4.70
C LYS A 95 0.34 9.64 -5.00
N ALA A 96 0.43 8.32 -4.87
CA ALA A 96 -0.71 7.43 -5.09
C ALA A 96 -1.87 7.73 -4.12
N ALA A 97 -1.57 7.89 -2.82
CA ALA A 97 -2.57 8.18 -1.80
C ALA A 97 -3.25 9.53 -2.04
N TYR A 98 -2.48 10.56 -2.41
CA TYR A 98 -3.01 11.88 -2.74
C TYR A 98 -3.88 11.85 -4.00
N ASN A 99 -3.42 11.20 -5.08
CA ASN A 99 -4.13 11.13 -6.35
C ASN A 99 -5.45 10.34 -6.26
N CYS A 100 -5.51 9.34 -5.38
CA CYS A 100 -6.70 8.54 -5.17
C CYS A 100 -7.66 9.12 -4.13
N ARG A 101 -7.26 10.19 -3.42
CA ARG A 101 -8.09 10.79 -2.38
C ARG A 101 -9.41 11.29 -2.97
N GLY A 102 -10.53 10.81 -2.43
CA GLY A 102 -11.88 11.19 -2.90
C GLY A 102 -12.26 10.63 -4.27
N ALA A 103 -11.48 9.69 -4.82
CA ALA A 103 -11.79 9.00 -6.08
C ALA A 103 -12.70 7.77 -5.88
N PHE A 104 -13.16 7.54 -4.65
CA PHE A 104 -14.00 6.42 -4.20
C PHE A 104 -15.11 6.94 -3.28
#